data_AF-A0A0R1Y1U8-F1
#
_entry.id   AF-A0A0R1Y1U8-F1
#
_cell.length_a   1.000
_cell.length_b   1.000
_cell.length_c   1.000
_cell.angle_alpha   90.00
_cell.angle_beta   90.00
_cell.angle_gamma   90.00
#
_symmetry.space_group_name_H-M   'P 1'
#
loop_
_entity.id
_entity.type
_entity.pdbx_description
1 polymer ?
#
loop_
_entity_poly.entity_id
_entity_poly.type
_entity_poly.pdbx_seq_one_letter_code
_entity_poly.pdbx_strand_id
1 'polypeptide(L)'
;MKKTHKLRFLGVTAAALLAVAPMAAPAITTALPGPHMGVVQAATANVTSKFNVPAGMDITLETGALQYDGPNLQNPGEAVADPNVKIDAIHVVDGKITMLKLVNTVDTWVAFSDIRMSTTSLNFVIAEPSDDGEAETLPLLTANANTVWTDSGNPAVTRTTDAGVTVKATTLVTSGGVITRALVAENGRTWYVRGADLTTDPAALNNYEDGNVASKDTSVSPKYVSGAQVYSDVNLKNPIANDVISYGTRVPVIAYVRDVNKAIVGYKLANGRYVKAELVTPNAVTYTKVYQSGTVTTKNQAVTYNYNTDGNATPTNNRIGAKQSLNYVAVLQDANGEIYAYGFRDTSINNDIPGTDGLVYVRASDVTTGAPTSDLTITVVPAGTLTVDSGKKAVKVYDDAATTKDSGATLSTDHDTWTVTRTAKDKDGKVVAYDLGNNQWVKAGDVTEHEAEKYEVSDMPKGTALYSSFRAAAIYSDPETTQANGKLNTSYDEWTAFKVAKDADGVAHAYDLGNNQWVKASDLALVKDLGGTFDANAGTPLYNRDGERTGRINTDGLYKVFAVTYIDGKQAVKLGNDNQWIIASAGDYYP
;
A
#
# COMPACT_ATOMS: atom_id res chain seq x y z
N MET A 1 57.62 -35.83 3.65
CA MET A 1 58.24 -34.68 4.36
C MET A 1 57.11 -33.83 4.94
N LYS A 2 56.72 -33.96 6.22
CA LYS A 2 57.24 -33.35 7.47
C LYS A 2 57.39 -31.81 7.48
N LYS A 3 56.49 -31.18 8.27
CA LYS A 3 56.59 -29.97 9.15
C LYS A 3 56.53 -28.58 8.47
N THR A 4 55.44 -27.80 8.61
CA THR A 4 54.97 -26.91 9.73
C THR A 4 55.85 -25.72 10.07
N HIS A 5 55.27 -24.51 10.00
CA HIS A 5 55.32 -23.35 10.93
C HIS A 5 54.48 -22.20 10.29
N LYS A 6 53.73 -21.30 10.94
CA LYS A 6 53.29 -21.00 12.32
C LYS A 6 52.14 -19.98 12.20
N LEU A 7 51.07 -20.14 12.98
CA LEU A 7 50.08 -19.09 13.34
C LEU A 7 50.62 -18.18 14.44
N ARG A 8 50.22 -16.88 14.48
CA ARG A 8 49.66 -16.06 15.60
C ARG A 8 49.08 -14.77 14.97
N PHE A 9 47.78 -14.44 14.97
CA PHE A 9 46.83 -14.02 16.03
C PHE A 9 47.28 -12.84 16.92
N LEU A 10 46.57 -11.70 16.78
CA LEU A 10 45.95 -10.84 17.80
C LEU A 10 45.50 -9.55 17.07
N GLY A 11 44.34 -8.92 17.30
CA GLY A 11 43.28 -9.08 18.28
C GLY A 11 42.43 -7.79 18.22
N VAL A 12 41.09 -7.90 18.22
CA VAL A 12 40.23 -7.69 19.43
C VAL A 12 39.65 -6.26 19.40
N THR A 13 38.39 -6.04 18.99
CA THR A 13 37.10 -6.12 19.77
C THR A 13 36.56 -4.67 19.96
N ALA A 14 35.29 -4.28 20.06
CA ALA A 14 34.01 -4.82 20.56
C ALA A 14 32.85 -4.06 19.85
N ALA A 15 31.74 -4.65 19.40
CA ALA A 15 30.51 -5.05 20.11
C ALA A 15 29.64 -3.92 20.71
N ALA A 16 28.42 -3.76 20.18
CA ALA A 16 27.11 -3.69 20.90
C ALA A 16 25.97 -3.53 19.85
N LEU A 17 25.02 -4.45 19.63
CA LEU A 17 23.87 -4.95 20.44
C LEU A 17 22.56 -4.17 20.16
N LEU A 18 21.57 -4.82 19.50
CA LEU A 18 20.10 -4.64 19.61
C LEU A 18 19.43 -5.48 18.48
N ALA A 19 18.33 -6.24 18.61
CA ALA A 19 17.72 -7.04 19.66
C ALA A 19 16.88 -8.10 18.90
N VAL A 20 17.00 -9.38 19.24
CA VAL A 20 16.11 -10.44 18.75
C VAL A 20 15.06 -10.66 19.84
N ALA A 21 13.78 -10.48 19.53
CA ALA A 21 12.70 -10.70 20.48
C ALA A 21 12.52 -12.20 20.78
N PRO A 22 12.34 -12.61 22.06
CA PRO A 22 11.95 -13.98 22.38
C PRO A 22 10.45 -14.18 22.15
N MET A 23 10.10 -15.23 21.41
CA MET A 23 8.75 -15.80 21.45
C MET A 23 8.48 -16.34 22.85
N ALA A 24 7.45 -15.82 23.52
CA ALA A 24 7.03 -16.29 24.83
C ALA A 24 6.51 -17.74 24.72
N ALA A 25 7.28 -18.69 25.26
CA ALA A 25 6.75 -19.97 25.66
C ALA A 25 5.94 -19.79 26.96
N PRO A 26 4.76 -20.40 27.13
CA PRO A 26 4.07 -20.41 28.41
C PRO A 26 4.91 -21.20 29.43
N ALA A 27 5.42 -20.51 30.45
CA ALA A 27 6.11 -21.12 31.56
C ALA A 27 5.07 -21.73 32.52
N ILE A 28 5.15 -23.04 32.73
CA ILE A 28 4.46 -23.73 33.83
C ILE A 28 5.29 -23.52 35.08
N THR A 29 4.74 -22.83 36.09
CA THR A 29 5.32 -22.80 37.44
C THR A 29 4.55 -23.78 38.33
N THR A 30 5.12 -24.95 38.57
CA THR A 30 4.66 -25.88 39.61
C THR A 30 5.46 -25.64 40.88
N ALA A 31 4.92 -24.88 41.82
CA ALA A 31 5.48 -24.83 43.18
C ALA A 31 4.46 -24.35 44.23
N LEU A 32 3.47 -25.18 44.59
CA LEU A 32 2.87 -25.23 45.93
C LEU A 32 2.43 -26.68 46.24
N PRO A 33 2.75 -27.26 47.41
CA PRO A 33 2.27 -28.58 47.80
C PRO A 33 0.87 -28.48 48.42
N GLY A 34 -0.14 -29.05 47.76
CA GLY A 34 -1.51 -29.20 48.26
C GLY A 34 -2.46 -29.75 47.18
N PRO A 35 -3.53 -30.48 47.54
CA PRO A 35 -4.39 -31.16 46.58
C PRO A 35 -5.42 -30.19 45.99
N HIS A 36 -4.98 -29.32 45.09
CA HIS A 36 -5.87 -28.43 44.34
C HIS A 36 -5.54 -28.45 42.85
N MET A 37 -6.61 -28.57 42.06
CA MET A 37 -6.58 -28.65 40.60
C MET A 37 -5.80 -27.47 40.00
N GLY A 38 -4.90 -27.77 39.08
CA GLY A 38 -4.16 -26.76 38.33
C GLY A 38 -5.12 -25.89 37.51
N VAL A 39 -5.09 -24.58 37.74
CA VAL A 39 -5.80 -23.60 36.91
C VAL A 39 -4.96 -23.37 35.65
N VAL A 40 -5.48 -23.74 34.48
CA VAL A 40 -4.83 -23.43 33.19
C VAL A 40 -5.33 -22.08 32.70
N GLN A 41 -4.41 -21.14 32.53
CA GLN A 41 -4.64 -19.85 31.87
C GLN A 41 -4.69 -20.09 30.35
N ALA A 42 -5.86 -19.97 29.74
CA ALA A 42 -6.00 -20.17 28.29
C ALA A 42 -5.40 -18.98 27.52
N ALA A 43 -4.36 -19.26 26.74
CA ALA A 43 -4.01 -18.45 25.58
C ALA A 43 -5.11 -18.62 24.51
N THR A 44 -5.23 -17.65 23.60
CA THR A 44 -6.21 -17.58 22.50
C THR A 44 -6.05 -18.67 21.41
N ALA A 45 -5.58 -19.87 21.76
CA ALA A 45 -5.42 -21.00 20.84
C ALA A 45 -5.91 -22.32 21.47
N ASN A 46 -6.69 -23.08 20.69
CA ASN A 46 -7.12 -24.48 20.79
C ASN A 46 -6.57 -25.25 22.01
N VAL A 47 -7.38 -25.39 23.06
CA VAL A 47 -7.01 -26.18 24.24
C VAL A 47 -7.23 -27.66 23.92
N THR A 48 -6.14 -28.43 23.90
CA THR A 48 -6.14 -29.89 23.84
C THR A 48 -5.53 -30.42 25.14
N SER A 49 -6.32 -31.13 25.95
CA SER A 49 -5.89 -31.59 27.27
C SER A 49 -6.56 -32.89 27.70
N LYS A 50 -5.93 -33.60 28.65
CA LYS A 50 -6.43 -34.83 29.28
C LYS A 50 -6.79 -34.54 30.73
N PHE A 51 -7.95 -35.01 31.18
CA PHE A 51 -8.39 -34.87 32.57
C PHE A 51 -8.60 -36.26 33.17
N ASN A 52 -8.00 -36.52 34.33
CA ASN A 52 -8.18 -37.78 35.05
C ASN A 52 -9.54 -37.78 35.75
N VAL A 53 -10.23 -38.94 35.74
CA VAL A 53 -11.48 -39.13 36.45
C VAL A 53 -11.19 -39.85 37.77
N PRO A 54 -11.67 -39.35 38.93
CA PRO A 54 -11.52 -40.06 40.20
C PRO A 54 -12.22 -41.43 40.15
N ALA A 55 -11.48 -42.51 40.42
CA ALA A 55 -11.94 -43.90 40.60
C ALA A 55 -13.07 -44.41 39.68
N GLY A 56 -12.71 -44.73 38.42
CA GLY A 56 -13.36 -45.75 37.58
C GLY A 56 -14.89 -45.79 37.52
N MET A 57 -15.49 -44.80 36.84
CA MET A 57 -16.94 -44.70 36.61
C MET A 57 -17.41 -45.76 35.58
N ASP A 58 -18.49 -46.50 35.91
CA ASP A 58 -19.11 -47.48 35.01
C ASP A 58 -19.94 -46.80 33.90
N ILE A 59 -19.74 -47.24 32.65
CA ILE A 59 -20.50 -46.82 31.46
C ILE A 59 -20.88 -48.06 30.62
N THR A 60 -21.95 -47.93 29.83
CA THR A 60 -22.35 -48.95 28.85
C THR A 60 -22.13 -48.43 27.42
N LEU A 61 -21.44 -49.21 26.58
CA LEU A 61 -21.13 -48.88 25.20
C LEU A 61 -22.12 -49.48 24.21
N GLU A 62 -22.19 -48.92 23.01
CA GLU A 62 -22.97 -49.48 21.91
C GLU A 62 -22.38 -50.82 21.47
N THR A 63 -23.25 -51.76 21.08
CA THR A 63 -22.80 -53.06 20.58
C THR A 63 -21.99 -52.85 19.30
N GLY A 64 -20.70 -53.22 19.35
CA GLY A 64 -19.77 -53.00 18.24
C GLY A 64 -18.92 -51.72 18.35
N ALA A 65 -18.97 -50.99 19.48
CA ALA A 65 -18.08 -49.85 19.74
C ALA A 65 -16.61 -50.26 19.56
N LEU A 66 -15.84 -49.43 18.85
CA LEU A 66 -14.45 -49.74 18.48
C LEU A 66 -13.47 -49.17 19.51
N GLN A 67 -12.41 -49.94 19.77
CA GLN A 67 -11.28 -49.50 20.60
C GLN A 67 -10.23 -48.75 19.77
N TYR A 68 -9.53 -47.80 20.37
CA TYR A 68 -8.47 -47.03 19.71
C TYR A 68 -7.21 -47.00 20.59
N ASP A 69 -6.04 -47.12 19.94
CA ASP A 69 -4.72 -46.99 20.57
C ASP A 69 -4.33 -45.50 20.68
N GLY A 70 -5.06 -44.77 21.51
CA GLY A 70 -4.82 -43.36 21.81
C GLY A 70 -6.05 -42.44 21.64
N PRO A 71 -5.96 -41.19 22.12
CA PRO A 71 -7.06 -40.22 22.15
C PRO A 71 -7.35 -39.54 20.80
N ASN A 72 -6.92 -40.14 19.70
CA ASN A 72 -7.04 -39.67 18.35
C ASN A 72 -7.77 -40.76 17.55
N LEU A 73 -8.86 -40.42 16.87
CA LEU A 73 -9.78 -41.33 16.15
C LEU A 73 -9.16 -42.01 14.92
N GLN A 74 -7.85 -42.26 14.92
CA GLN A 74 -7.10 -42.91 13.86
C GLN A 74 -6.77 -44.34 14.30
N ASN A 75 -6.90 -45.29 13.36
CA ASN A 75 -6.64 -46.72 13.56
C ASN A 75 -7.61 -47.41 14.57
N PRO A 76 -8.88 -47.64 14.17
CA PRO A 76 -9.79 -48.44 14.97
C PRO A 76 -9.27 -49.88 15.11
N GLY A 77 -9.24 -50.37 16.34
CA GLY A 77 -8.95 -51.74 16.72
C GLY A 77 -10.20 -52.62 16.78
N GLU A 78 -10.15 -53.65 17.62
CA GLU A 78 -11.26 -54.59 17.79
C GLU A 78 -12.45 -53.95 18.52
N ALA A 79 -13.64 -54.52 18.30
CA ALA A 79 -14.83 -54.11 19.02
C ALA A 79 -14.75 -54.48 20.50
N VAL A 80 -15.27 -53.63 21.38
CA VAL A 80 -15.31 -53.89 22.83
C VAL A 80 -16.17 -55.12 23.10
N ALA A 81 -15.56 -56.15 23.71
CA ALA A 81 -16.21 -57.44 23.97
C ALA A 81 -17.26 -57.36 25.10
N ASP A 82 -17.02 -56.55 26.14
CA ASP A 82 -17.97 -56.28 27.21
C ASP A 82 -18.51 -54.85 27.07
N PRO A 83 -19.81 -54.64 26.80
CA PRO A 83 -20.35 -53.30 26.69
C PRO A 83 -20.30 -52.53 28.01
N ASN A 84 -20.16 -53.16 29.18
CA ASN A 84 -20.06 -52.46 30.47
C ASN A 84 -18.60 -52.29 30.88
N VAL A 85 -18.11 -51.05 30.85
CA VAL A 85 -16.69 -50.73 31.08
C VAL A 85 -16.55 -49.56 32.05
N LYS A 86 -15.37 -49.43 32.67
CA LYS A 86 -15.03 -48.31 33.54
C LYS A 86 -14.16 -47.28 32.82
N ILE A 87 -14.25 -45.99 33.15
CA ILE A 87 -13.41 -44.93 32.55
C ILE A 87 -12.38 -44.32 33.51
N ASP A 88 -11.17 -44.06 32.99
CA ASP A 88 -9.99 -43.57 33.71
C ASP A 88 -9.72 -42.07 33.42
N ALA A 89 -9.94 -41.64 32.17
CA ALA A 89 -9.67 -40.28 31.74
C ALA A 89 -10.59 -39.84 30.59
N ILE A 90 -10.72 -38.52 30.41
CA ILE A 90 -11.43 -37.91 29.28
C ILE A 90 -10.47 -37.08 28.43
N HIS A 91 -10.67 -37.10 27.11
CA HIS A 91 -9.92 -36.27 26.17
C HIS A 91 -10.79 -35.15 25.61
N VAL A 92 -10.25 -33.92 25.63
CA VAL A 92 -10.92 -32.72 25.17
C VAL A 92 -10.12 -32.05 24.06
N VAL A 93 -10.78 -31.77 22.93
CA VAL A 93 -10.24 -31.03 21.78
C VAL A 93 -11.17 -29.86 21.50
N ASP A 94 -10.62 -28.64 21.41
CA ASP A 94 -11.37 -27.40 21.14
C ASP A 94 -12.59 -27.21 22.08
N GLY A 95 -12.43 -27.62 23.34
CA GLY A 95 -13.47 -27.51 24.37
C GLY A 95 -14.55 -28.61 24.32
N LYS A 96 -14.43 -29.63 23.45
CA LYS A 96 -15.39 -30.74 23.35
C LYS A 96 -14.77 -32.06 23.79
N ILE A 97 -15.53 -32.89 24.52
CA ILE A 97 -15.10 -34.26 24.86
C ILE A 97 -15.21 -35.11 23.60
N THR A 98 -14.09 -35.69 23.17
CA THR A 98 -14.03 -36.50 21.95
C THR A 98 -13.86 -37.98 22.25
N MET A 99 -13.14 -38.34 23.32
CA MET A 99 -12.84 -39.74 23.66
C MET A 99 -12.78 -39.98 25.17
N LEU A 100 -13.05 -41.24 25.56
CA LEU A 100 -12.93 -41.74 26.94
C LEU A 100 -11.90 -42.86 27.00
N LYS A 101 -11.00 -42.83 27.99
CA LYS A 101 -10.02 -43.88 28.25
C LYS A 101 -10.62 -44.94 29.18
N LEU A 102 -10.47 -46.22 28.84
CA LEU A 102 -10.98 -47.31 29.66
C LEU A 102 -10.03 -47.66 30.82
N VAL A 103 -10.58 -48.09 31.96
CA VAL A 103 -9.82 -48.54 33.14
C VAL A 103 -9.26 -49.95 32.89
N ASN A 104 -8.05 -50.20 33.41
CA ASN A 104 -7.36 -51.50 33.40
C ASN A 104 -6.93 -52.05 32.03
N THR A 105 -6.91 -51.21 30.99
CA THR A 105 -6.20 -51.50 29.73
C THR A 105 -5.18 -50.41 29.45
N VAL A 106 -4.00 -50.79 28.93
CA VAL A 106 -2.95 -49.81 28.64
C VAL A 106 -3.34 -49.04 27.38
N ASP A 107 -3.73 -47.78 27.59
CA ASP A 107 -3.95 -46.75 26.57
C ASP A 107 -5.02 -47.04 25.52
N THR A 108 -6.09 -47.72 25.94
CA THR A 108 -7.28 -47.97 25.10
C THR A 108 -8.33 -46.88 25.29
N TRP A 109 -8.83 -46.35 24.18
CA TRP A 109 -9.83 -45.29 24.15
C TRP A 109 -11.05 -45.71 23.33
N VAL A 110 -12.21 -45.12 23.64
CA VAL A 110 -13.44 -45.25 22.86
C VAL A 110 -13.96 -43.87 22.50
N ALA A 111 -14.56 -43.73 21.32
CA ALA A 111 -15.15 -42.46 20.90
C ALA A 111 -16.33 -42.12 21.81
N PHE A 112 -16.48 -40.84 22.17
CA PHE A 112 -17.62 -40.42 23.00
C PHE A 112 -18.97 -40.66 22.30
N SER A 113 -18.98 -40.69 20.97
CA SER A 113 -20.16 -41.01 20.16
C SER A 113 -20.66 -42.44 20.32
N ASP A 114 -19.81 -43.37 20.78
CA ASP A 114 -20.11 -44.81 20.76
C ASP A 114 -20.62 -45.31 22.13
N ILE A 115 -21.00 -44.38 23.00
CA ILE A 115 -21.60 -44.67 24.30
C ILE A 115 -23.10 -44.91 24.11
N ARG A 116 -23.58 -46.08 24.53
CA ARG A 116 -25.01 -46.36 24.52
C ARG A 116 -25.63 -45.64 25.69
N MET A 117 -26.56 -44.73 25.44
CA MET A 117 -27.28 -44.05 26.51
C MET A 117 -28.15 -45.08 27.27
N SER A 118 -27.63 -45.64 28.35
CA SER A 118 -28.40 -46.37 29.36
C SER A 118 -29.37 -45.39 30.02
N THR A 119 -30.60 -45.83 30.33
CA THR A 119 -31.65 -45.01 30.95
C THR A 119 -31.36 -44.58 32.40
N THR A 120 -30.20 -44.95 32.96
CA THR A 120 -29.74 -44.50 34.27
C THR A 120 -28.70 -43.40 34.15
N SER A 121 -28.98 -42.26 34.77
CA SER A 121 -28.15 -41.04 34.81
C SER A 121 -26.71 -41.32 35.23
N LEU A 122 -25.76 -41.06 34.32
CA LEU A 122 -24.33 -40.98 34.66
C LEU A 122 -24.10 -39.71 35.46
N ASN A 123 -23.68 -39.84 36.72
CA ASN A 123 -23.45 -38.72 37.63
C ASN A 123 -21.95 -38.58 37.94
N PHE A 124 -21.33 -37.45 37.59
CA PHE A 124 -19.98 -37.14 38.10
C PHE A 124 -20.05 -36.61 39.53
N VAL A 125 -19.31 -37.24 40.44
CA VAL A 125 -19.05 -36.71 41.78
C VAL A 125 -17.82 -35.81 41.68
N ILE A 126 -17.99 -34.50 41.80
CA ILE A 126 -16.89 -33.52 41.62
C ILE A 126 -16.24 -33.14 42.96
N ALA A 127 -16.87 -33.50 44.07
CA ALA A 127 -16.36 -33.34 45.42
C ALA A 127 -16.90 -34.47 46.29
N GLU A 128 -16.05 -35.07 47.13
CA GLU A 128 -16.55 -35.97 48.17
C GLU A 128 -17.46 -35.19 49.14
N PRO A 129 -18.58 -35.79 49.58
CA PRO A 129 -19.49 -35.14 50.51
C PRO A 129 -18.76 -34.76 51.81
N SER A 130 -19.06 -33.59 52.38
CA SER A 130 -18.75 -33.36 53.80
C SER A 130 -19.61 -34.30 54.65
N ASP A 131 -19.18 -34.61 55.88
CA ASP A 131 -19.78 -35.61 56.80
C ASP A 131 -21.30 -35.42 57.08
N ASP A 132 -21.93 -34.38 56.56
CA ASP A 132 -23.32 -33.97 56.74
C ASP A 132 -24.06 -33.52 55.45
N GLY A 133 -23.51 -33.72 54.24
CA GLY A 133 -24.12 -33.25 52.98
C GLY A 133 -24.16 -34.27 51.85
N GLU A 134 -25.22 -34.28 51.05
CA GLU A 134 -25.32 -35.11 49.83
C GLU A 134 -24.18 -34.78 48.84
N ALA A 135 -23.61 -35.79 48.20
CA ALA A 135 -22.57 -35.61 47.19
C ALA A 135 -23.07 -34.74 46.02
N GLU A 136 -22.28 -33.73 45.61
CA GLU A 136 -22.56 -32.98 44.39
C GLU A 136 -22.42 -33.92 43.19
N THR A 137 -23.56 -34.30 42.62
CA THR A 137 -23.66 -35.20 41.47
C THR A 137 -24.14 -34.43 40.23
N LEU A 138 -23.43 -34.58 39.10
CA LEU A 138 -23.78 -33.96 37.82
C LEU A 138 -24.31 -35.00 36.80
N PRO A 139 -25.60 -34.97 36.41
CA PRO A 139 -26.13 -35.89 35.40
C PRO A 139 -25.69 -35.53 33.97
N LEU A 140 -25.07 -36.49 33.28
CA LEU A 140 -24.55 -36.33 31.91
C LEU A 140 -25.64 -36.38 30.80
N LEU A 141 -26.87 -36.75 31.14
CA LEU A 141 -27.86 -37.30 30.19
C LEU A 141 -28.56 -36.30 29.23
N THR A 142 -28.25 -35.01 29.21
CA THR A 142 -28.88 -34.07 28.24
C THR A 142 -27.90 -33.36 27.32
N ALA A 143 -26.60 -33.61 27.46
CA ALA A 143 -25.60 -33.01 26.59
C ALA A 143 -25.48 -33.81 25.29
N ASN A 144 -26.04 -33.29 24.19
CA ASN A 144 -25.40 -33.53 22.89
C ASN A 144 -24.20 -32.57 22.77
N ALA A 145 -23.40 -32.70 21.72
CA ALA A 145 -22.17 -31.91 21.54
C ALA A 145 -22.36 -30.37 21.56
N ASN A 146 -23.60 -29.87 21.68
CA ASN A 146 -23.99 -28.47 21.73
C ASN A 146 -25.07 -28.11 22.80
N THR A 147 -25.35 -28.90 23.85
CA THR A 147 -26.41 -28.51 24.83
C THR A 147 -25.95 -27.46 25.87
N VAL A 148 -26.80 -26.44 26.11
CA VAL A 148 -26.85 -25.59 27.31
C VAL A 148 -28.30 -25.61 27.87
N TRP A 149 -28.47 -25.56 29.20
CA TRP A 149 -29.75 -25.77 29.91
C TRP A 149 -30.51 -24.47 30.25
N THR A 150 -31.85 -24.42 30.08
CA THR A 150 -32.76 -23.45 30.72
C THR A 150 -34.18 -24.01 30.94
N ASP A 151 -34.79 -23.73 32.09
CA ASP A 151 -36.24 -23.90 32.38
C ASP A 151 -37.01 -22.58 32.13
N SER A 152 -38.27 -22.66 31.72
CA SER A 152 -39.06 -21.59 31.10
C SER A 152 -40.23 -21.08 31.95
N GLY A 153 -40.31 -19.76 32.19
CA GLY A 153 -41.49 -19.09 32.75
C GLY A 153 -41.43 -17.54 32.66
N ASN A 154 -42.36 -16.94 31.92
CA ASN A 154 -42.49 -15.55 31.42
C ASN A 154 -42.98 -14.48 32.46
N PRO A 155 -43.19 -13.16 32.16
CA PRO A 155 -42.37 -12.05 31.58
C PRO A 155 -42.16 -10.84 32.54
N ALA A 156 -41.11 -10.03 32.31
CA ALA A 156 -41.19 -8.55 32.19
C ALA A 156 -39.80 -7.91 31.94
N VAL A 157 -39.65 -7.30 30.74
CA VAL A 157 -38.52 -6.59 30.10
C VAL A 157 -37.12 -7.09 30.45
N THR A 158 -36.55 -7.82 29.50
CA THR A 158 -35.45 -8.76 29.70
C THR A 158 -34.43 -8.64 28.56
N ARG A 159 -33.14 -8.81 28.85
CA ARG A 159 -32.12 -8.98 27.80
C ARG A 159 -31.60 -10.40 27.81
N THR A 160 -31.68 -11.06 26.66
CA THR A 160 -31.39 -12.49 26.50
C THR A 160 -29.96 -12.70 26.02
N THR A 161 -29.24 -13.63 26.65
CA THR A 161 -27.93 -14.12 26.20
C THR A 161 -28.09 -15.17 25.10
N ASP A 162 -27.00 -15.56 24.42
CA ASP A 162 -27.01 -16.59 23.36
C ASP A 162 -27.50 -17.98 23.82
N ALA A 163 -27.66 -18.19 25.12
CA ALA A 163 -28.19 -19.40 25.74
C ALA A 163 -29.63 -19.27 26.27
N GLY A 164 -30.35 -18.19 25.95
CA GLY A 164 -31.74 -17.99 26.38
C GLY A 164 -31.91 -17.38 27.79
N VAL A 165 -30.81 -17.05 28.50
CA VAL A 165 -30.90 -16.46 29.84
C VAL A 165 -31.24 -14.98 29.77
N THR A 166 -32.23 -14.59 30.54
CA THR A 166 -32.82 -13.25 30.58
C THR A 166 -32.33 -12.49 31.82
N VAL A 167 -31.72 -11.31 31.65
CA VAL A 167 -31.19 -10.51 32.77
C VAL A 167 -31.86 -9.13 32.83
N LYS A 168 -32.20 -8.66 34.05
CA LYS A 168 -32.78 -7.32 34.31
C LYS A 168 -31.71 -6.23 34.36
N ALA A 169 -32.01 -5.05 33.82
CA ALA A 169 -31.05 -3.95 33.65
C ALA A 169 -30.50 -3.34 34.97
N THR A 170 -31.18 -3.55 36.09
CA THR A 170 -30.84 -2.93 37.38
C THR A 170 -29.64 -3.56 38.10
N THR A 171 -29.00 -4.57 37.53
CA THR A 171 -27.94 -5.35 38.19
C THR A 171 -26.60 -5.38 37.45
N LEU A 172 -26.39 -4.47 36.51
CA LEU A 172 -25.13 -4.35 35.76
C LEU A 172 -24.12 -3.48 36.51
N VAL A 173 -22.89 -3.97 36.64
CA VAL A 173 -21.76 -3.18 37.14
C VAL A 173 -20.77 -2.94 36.00
N THR A 174 -20.57 -1.67 35.68
CA THR A 174 -19.66 -1.23 34.63
C THR A 174 -18.42 -0.59 35.23
N SER A 175 -17.28 -0.76 34.57
CA SER A 175 -16.04 -0.03 34.86
C SER A 175 -15.50 0.49 33.53
N GLY A 176 -15.32 1.82 33.41
CA GLY A 176 -14.86 2.45 32.16
C GLY A 176 -15.83 2.31 30.98
N GLY A 177 -17.13 2.09 31.23
CA GLY A 177 -18.14 1.91 30.18
C GLY A 177 -18.30 0.46 29.66
N VAL A 178 -17.49 -0.47 30.16
CA VAL A 178 -17.58 -1.92 29.84
C VAL A 178 -18.32 -2.63 30.98
N ILE A 179 -19.26 -3.51 30.64
CA ILE A 179 -19.94 -4.38 31.62
C ILE A 179 -18.92 -5.38 32.14
N THR A 180 -18.62 -5.33 33.44
CA THR A 180 -17.63 -6.20 34.07
C THR A 180 -18.28 -7.39 34.78
N ARG A 181 -19.49 -7.19 35.31
CA ARG A 181 -20.31 -8.26 35.92
C ARG A 181 -21.80 -7.92 35.84
N ALA A 182 -22.63 -8.95 35.78
CA ALA A 182 -24.06 -8.87 36.04
C ALA A 182 -24.40 -9.67 37.30
N LEU A 183 -25.20 -9.09 38.19
CA LEU A 183 -25.71 -9.75 39.40
C LEU A 183 -27.11 -10.29 39.12
N VAL A 184 -27.37 -11.56 39.43
CA VAL A 184 -28.74 -12.08 39.44
C VAL A 184 -29.02 -12.57 40.84
N ALA A 185 -29.99 -11.95 41.51
CA ALA A 185 -30.43 -12.33 42.84
C ALA A 185 -31.81 -12.98 42.75
N GLU A 186 -31.90 -14.24 43.19
CA GLU A 186 -33.14 -14.98 43.28
C GLU A 186 -33.10 -15.91 44.50
N ASN A 187 -34.21 -15.98 45.25
CA ASN A 187 -34.34 -16.77 46.49
C ASN A 187 -33.21 -16.56 47.52
N GLY A 188 -32.71 -15.31 47.65
CA GLY A 188 -31.67 -14.95 48.61
C GLY A 188 -30.24 -15.36 48.24
N ARG A 189 -30.03 -15.95 47.06
CA ARG A 189 -28.68 -16.24 46.51
C ARG A 189 -28.34 -15.31 45.36
N THR A 190 -27.06 -15.00 45.23
CA THR A 190 -26.53 -14.07 44.22
C THR A 190 -25.54 -14.80 43.31
N TRP A 191 -25.73 -14.67 42.00
CA TRP A 191 -24.86 -15.25 40.98
C TRP A 191 -24.06 -14.17 40.24
N TYR A 192 -22.85 -14.53 39.81
CA TYR A 192 -21.93 -13.66 39.09
C TYR A 192 -21.68 -14.18 37.67
N VAL A 193 -22.08 -13.41 36.66
CA VAL A 193 -21.73 -13.68 35.26
C VAL A 193 -20.60 -12.74 34.84
N ARG A 194 -19.52 -13.27 34.25
CA ARG A 194 -18.40 -12.46 33.75
C ARG A 194 -18.84 -11.69 32.51
N GLY A 195 -18.47 -10.40 32.44
CA GLY A 195 -18.84 -9.54 31.31
C GLY A 195 -18.32 -9.99 29.94
N ALA A 196 -17.27 -10.81 29.89
CA ALA A 196 -16.74 -11.39 28.65
C ALA A 196 -17.60 -12.52 28.07
N ASP A 197 -18.45 -13.14 28.91
CA ASP A 197 -19.38 -14.20 28.50
C ASP A 197 -20.73 -13.59 28.03
N LEU A 198 -20.83 -12.26 28.00
CA LEU A 198 -21.95 -11.52 27.44
C LEU A 198 -21.61 -11.15 25.99
N THR A 199 -22.12 -11.93 25.04
CA THR A 199 -22.09 -11.58 23.62
C THR A 199 -23.22 -10.61 23.30
N THR A 200 -22.93 -9.58 22.49
CA THR A 200 -23.99 -8.78 21.86
C THR A 200 -24.54 -9.57 20.68
N ASP A 201 -25.81 -9.93 20.76
CA ASP A 201 -26.64 -10.49 19.69
C ASP A 201 -26.17 -10.09 18.27
N PRO A 202 -25.60 -11.03 17.47
CA PRO A 202 -25.20 -10.77 16.09
C PRO A 202 -26.37 -10.46 15.15
N ALA A 203 -27.62 -10.72 15.56
CA ALA A 203 -28.80 -10.53 14.72
C ALA A 203 -29.40 -9.11 14.76
N ALA A 204 -28.82 -8.17 15.53
CA ALA A 204 -29.26 -6.77 15.58
C ALA A 204 -28.11 -5.76 15.40
N LEU A 205 -27.05 -6.14 14.70
CA LEU A 205 -25.97 -5.25 14.33
C LEU A 205 -26.42 -4.38 13.13
N ASN A 206 -27.17 -3.31 13.45
CA ASN A 206 -27.65 -2.34 12.48
C ASN A 206 -26.46 -1.69 11.75
N ASN A 207 -26.64 -1.49 10.45
CA ASN A 207 -25.78 -0.58 9.69
C ASN A 207 -25.82 0.80 10.35
N TYR A 208 -24.71 1.52 10.34
CA TYR A 208 -24.64 2.89 10.85
C TYR A 208 -24.16 3.87 9.79
N GLU A 209 -24.54 5.14 9.96
CA GLU A 209 -24.06 6.23 9.13
C GLU A 209 -22.69 6.72 9.62
N ASP A 210 -21.71 6.67 8.74
CA ASP A 210 -20.44 7.34 8.90
C ASP A 210 -20.52 8.70 8.20
N GLY A 211 -20.77 9.74 9.00
CA GLY A 211 -20.89 11.13 8.55
C GLY A 211 -19.57 11.77 8.11
N ASN A 212 -18.43 11.07 8.20
CA ASN A 212 -17.14 11.57 7.71
C ASN A 212 -16.97 11.48 6.18
N VAL A 213 -18.07 11.44 5.43
CA VAL A 213 -18.00 11.62 3.99
C VAL A 213 -17.59 13.05 3.68
N ALA A 214 -16.72 13.22 2.70
CA ALA A 214 -16.47 14.51 2.08
C ALA A 214 -17.79 15.01 1.47
N SER A 215 -18.58 15.73 2.26
CA SER A 215 -20.04 15.86 2.14
C SER A 215 -20.55 16.68 0.94
N LYS A 216 -19.76 16.79 -0.12
CA LYS A 216 -20.13 17.44 -1.37
C LYS A 216 -19.55 16.79 -2.64
N ASP A 217 -18.55 15.91 -2.50
CA ASP A 217 -17.72 15.54 -3.65
C ASP A 217 -17.86 14.08 -4.06
N THR A 218 -18.09 13.14 -3.13
CA THR A 218 -18.41 11.76 -3.56
C THR A 218 -19.80 11.70 -4.19
N SER A 219 -19.88 11.28 -5.45
CA SER A 219 -21.13 10.88 -6.08
C SER A 219 -21.11 9.39 -6.39
N VAL A 220 -22.28 8.80 -6.55
CA VAL A 220 -22.44 7.43 -7.02
C VAL A 220 -23.21 7.42 -8.32
N SER A 221 -22.87 6.46 -9.19
CA SER A 221 -23.60 6.19 -10.42
C SER A 221 -24.00 4.72 -10.50
N PRO A 222 -25.20 4.38 -11.00
CA PRO A 222 -25.62 2.99 -11.14
C PRO A 222 -24.65 2.16 -12.00
N LYS A 223 -24.36 0.93 -11.57
CA LYS A 223 -23.57 -0.04 -12.36
C LYS A 223 -24.35 -0.61 -13.54
N TYR A 224 -25.67 -0.66 -13.44
CA TYR A 224 -26.54 -1.35 -14.38
C TYR A 224 -27.46 -0.38 -15.10
N VAL A 225 -27.78 -0.68 -16.36
CA VAL A 225 -28.70 0.12 -17.20
C VAL A 225 -30.12 0.20 -16.64
N SER A 226 -30.51 -0.75 -15.78
CA SER A 226 -31.77 -0.72 -15.02
C SER A 226 -31.82 0.35 -13.93
N GLY A 227 -30.71 1.05 -13.68
CA GLY A 227 -30.57 1.96 -12.54
C GLY A 227 -30.22 1.25 -11.23
N ALA A 228 -30.28 2.00 -10.13
CA ALA A 228 -30.02 1.49 -8.78
C ALA A 228 -31.18 1.80 -7.83
N GLN A 229 -31.71 0.78 -7.15
CA GLN A 229 -32.84 0.90 -6.21
C GLN A 229 -32.46 1.75 -4.99
N VAL A 230 -33.33 2.70 -4.63
CA VAL A 230 -33.21 3.51 -3.41
C VAL A 230 -34.00 2.88 -2.26
N TYR A 231 -33.48 2.99 -1.04
CA TYR A 231 -34.02 2.45 0.20
C TYR A 231 -34.32 3.58 1.19
N SER A 232 -35.31 3.39 2.07
CA SER A 232 -35.72 4.40 3.06
C SER A 232 -35.01 4.27 4.40
N ASP A 233 -34.26 3.19 4.63
CA ASP A 233 -33.60 2.88 5.89
C ASP A 233 -32.11 2.58 5.72
N VAL A 234 -31.34 2.87 6.78
CA VAL A 234 -29.89 2.64 6.85
C VAL A 234 -29.53 1.14 6.72
N ASN A 235 -30.44 0.23 7.09
CA ASN A 235 -30.23 -1.21 6.95
C ASN A 235 -30.46 -1.72 5.52
N LEU A 236 -30.88 -0.85 4.58
CA LEU A 236 -31.07 -1.16 3.16
C LEU A 236 -32.09 -2.29 2.93
N LYS A 237 -33.13 -2.37 3.78
CA LYS A 237 -34.17 -3.41 3.75
C LYS A 237 -35.47 -2.96 3.11
N ASN A 238 -35.80 -1.68 3.20
CA ASN A 238 -37.08 -1.11 2.79
C ASN A 238 -36.90 -0.33 1.48
N PRO A 239 -37.05 -0.96 0.30
CA PRO A 239 -36.97 -0.24 -0.96
C PRO A 239 -38.09 0.80 -1.07
N ILE A 240 -37.76 1.99 -1.55
CA ILE A 240 -38.75 3.02 -1.88
C ILE A 240 -39.34 2.66 -3.25
N ALA A 241 -40.62 2.33 -3.29
CA ALA A 241 -41.30 1.92 -4.51
C ALA A 241 -41.14 2.97 -5.62
N ASN A 242 -40.69 2.52 -6.80
CA ASN A 242 -40.43 3.35 -7.98
C ASN A 242 -39.33 4.43 -7.85
N ASP A 243 -38.55 4.45 -6.75
CA ASP A 243 -37.41 5.35 -6.61
C ASP A 243 -36.12 4.63 -7.02
N VAL A 244 -35.67 4.91 -8.24
CA VAL A 244 -34.44 4.37 -8.82
C VAL A 244 -33.54 5.51 -9.28
N ILE A 245 -32.24 5.37 -9.06
CA ILE A 245 -31.24 6.23 -9.69
C ILE A 245 -31.09 5.75 -11.13
N SER A 246 -31.44 6.59 -12.11
CA SER A 246 -31.30 6.23 -13.53
C SER A 246 -29.84 6.04 -13.94
N TYR A 247 -29.58 5.12 -14.88
CA TYR A 247 -28.25 4.90 -15.43
C TYR A 247 -27.69 6.18 -16.08
N GLY A 248 -26.40 6.44 -15.88
CA GLY A 248 -25.74 7.68 -16.31
C GLY A 248 -25.92 8.87 -15.37
N THR A 249 -26.85 8.81 -14.41
CA THR A 249 -27.02 9.87 -13.40
C THR A 249 -25.94 9.78 -12.32
N ARG A 250 -25.39 10.93 -11.93
CA ARG A 250 -24.53 11.08 -10.75
C ARG A 250 -25.35 11.63 -9.60
N VAL A 251 -25.35 10.94 -8.46
CA VAL A 251 -26.06 11.38 -7.26
C VAL A 251 -25.06 11.64 -6.13
N PRO A 252 -25.04 12.83 -5.51
CA PRO A 252 -24.18 13.12 -4.37
C PRO A 252 -24.41 12.16 -3.20
N VAL A 253 -23.34 11.81 -2.49
CA VAL A 253 -23.34 11.02 -1.26
C VAL A 253 -23.07 11.93 -0.08
N ILE A 254 -23.93 11.87 0.93
CA ILE A 254 -23.81 12.68 2.15
C ILE A 254 -23.30 11.88 3.37
N ALA A 255 -23.39 10.54 3.35
CA ALA A 255 -22.81 9.66 4.38
C ALA A 255 -22.52 8.26 3.81
N TYR A 256 -21.53 7.55 4.37
CA TYR A 256 -21.31 6.14 4.08
C TYR A 256 -22.18 5.32 5.03
N VAL A 257 -22.77 4.25 4.52
CA VAL A 257 -23.47 3.26 5.35
C VAL A 257 -22.51 2.10 5.54
N ARG A 258 -22.09 1.89 6.79
CA ARG A 258 -21.15 0.83 7.15
C ARG A 258 -21.83 -0.26 7.94
N ASP A 259 -21.37 -1.48 7.72
CA ASP A 259 -21.65 -2.60 8.63
C ASP A 259 -20.78 -2.51 9.89
N VAL A 260 -20.99 -3.45 10.80
CA VAL A 260 -20.25 -3.55 12.06
C VAL A 260 -18.77 -3.88 11.92
N ASN A 261 -18.38 -4.45 10.79
CA ASN A 261 -16.98 -4.68 10.44
C ASN A 261 -16.35 -3.44 9.80
N LYS A 262 -17.08 -2.32 9.75
CA LYS A 262 -16.70 -1.04 9.12
C LYS A 262 -16.62 -1.11 7.59
N ALA A 263 -17.11 -2.17 6.95
CA ALA A 263 -17.18 -2.27 5.50
C ALA A 263 -18.31 -1.38 4.94
N ILE A 264 -18.10 -0.76 3.79
CA ILE A 264 -19.13 0.07 3.13
C ILE A 264 -20.16 -0.85 2.48
N VAL A 265 -21.39 -0.83 2.97
CA VAL A 265 -22.51 -1.61 2.44
C VAL A 265 -23.52 -0.75 1.68
N GLY A 266 -23.47 0.58 1.85
CA GLY A 266 -24.30 1.51 1.11
C GLY A 266 -23.86 2.97 1.22
N TYR A 267 -24.66 3.84 0.61
CA TYR A 267 -24.44 5.28 0.55
C TYR A 267 -25.74 6.01 0.88
N LYS A 268 -25.68 7.02 1.73
CA LYS A 268 -26.80 7.94 1.99
C LYS A 268 -26.78 9.05 0.95
N LEU A 269 -27.90 9.26 0.27
CA LEU A 269 -28.05 10.23 -0.82
C LEU A 269 -28.71 11.53 -0.33
N ALA A 270 -29.68 11.38 0.56
CA ALA A 270 -30.41 12.46 1.21
C ALA A 270 -30.99 11.94 2.54
N ASN A 271 -31.66 12.79 3.32
CA ASN A 271 -32.33 12.33 4.53
C ASN A 271 -33.39 11.25 4.19
N GLY A 272 -33.25 10.06 4.75
CA GLY A 272 -34.14 8.92 4.47
C GLY A 272 -34.02 8.31 3.08
N ARG A 273 -32.93 8.56 2.32
CA ARG A 273 -32.69 7.93 1.01
C ARG A 273 -31.29 7.31 0.97
N TYR A 274 -31.21 6.01 0.73
CA TYR A 274 -29.99 5.22 0.71
C TYR A 274 -29.90 4.35 -0.55
N VAL A 275 -28.70 3.97 -0.97
CA VAL A 275 -28.47 3.01 -2.05
C VAL A 275 -27.42 1.98 -1.66
N LYS A 276 -27.60 0.72 -2.05
CA LYS A 276 -26.64 -0.35 -1.78
C LYS A 276 -25.34 -0.14 -2.56
N ALA A 277 -24.21 -0.39 -1.92
CA ALA A 277 -22.90 -0.20 -2.52
C ALA A 277 -22.63 -1.16 -3.69
N GLU A 278 -23.22 -2.35 -3.67
CA GLU A 278 -23.10 -3.31 -4.77
C GLU A 278 -23.75 -2.83 -6.07
N LEU A 279 -24.76 -1.94 -6.00
CA LEU A 279 -25.55 -1.46 -7.15
C LEU A 279 -24.98 -0.22 -7.84
N VAL A 280 -23.99 0.44 -7.23
CA VAL A 280 -23.44 1.70 -7.72
C VAL A 280 -21.91 1.70 -7.73
N THR A 281 -21.33 2.44 -8.66
CA THR A 281 -19.91 2.75 -8.71
C THR A 281 -19.71 4.12 -8.03
N PRO A 282 -18.88 4.20 -6.97
CA PRO A 282 -18.46 5.48 -6.44
C PRO A 282 -17.60 6.20 -7.48
N ASN A 283 -17.99 7.41 -7.84
CA ASN A 283 -17.17 8.30 -8.65
C ASN A 283 -16.22 9.01 -7.70
N ALA A 284 -14.96 8.59 -7.69
CA ALA A 284 -13.92 9.31 -6.97
C ALA A 284 -13.78 10.71 -7.58
N VAL A 285 -13.72 11.74 -6.73
CA VAL A 285 -13.32 13.07 -7.17
C VAL A 285 -11.81 13.06 -7.24
N THR A 286 -11.30 13.25 -8.45
CA THR A 286 -9.88 13.50 -8.66
C THR A 286 -9.59 14.92 -8.22
N TYR A 287 -8.76 15.07 -7.20
CA TYR A 287 -8.23 16.36 -6.81
C TYR A 287 -6.89 16.60 -7.51
N THR A 288 -6.67 17.82 -7.97
CA THR A 288 -5.36 18.26 -8.43
C THR A 288 -4.62 18.89 -7.27
N LYS A 289 -3.44 18.37 -6.95
CA LYS A 289 -2.55 18.99 -5.97
C LYS A 289 -1.86 20.19 -6.60
N VAL A 290 -2.04 21.36 -6.02
CA VAL A 290 -1.38 22.61 -6.44
C VAL A 290 -0.50 23.08 -5.30
N TYR A 291 0.79 23.30 -5.58
CA TYR A 291 1.68 23.90 -4.60
C TYR A 291 1.41 25.39 -4.51
N GLN A 292 0.79 25.80 -3.40
CA GLN A 292 0.48 27.18 -3.06
C GLN A 292 0.72 27.32 -1.57
N SER A 293 1.27 28.45 -1.13
CA SER A 293 1.49 28.74 0.28
C SER A 293 0.61 29.87 0.78
N GLY A 294 0.23 29.79 2.05
CA GLY A 294 -0.50 30.85 2.74
C GLY A 294 -0.81 30.44 4.17
N THR A 295 -1.72 31.18 4.82
CA THR A 295 -2.11 30.92 6.20
C THR A 295 -3.62 30.70 6.31
N VAL A 296 -4.01 29.65 7.02
CA VAL A 296 -5.39 29.36 7.39
C VAL A 296 -5.52 29.27 8.90
N THR A 297 -6.71 29.55 9.44
CA THR A 297 -7.00 29.40 10.87
C THR A 297 -8.10 28.37 11.06
N THR A 298 -7.89 27.35 11.90
CA THR A 298 -8.91 26.34 12.17
C THR A 298 -10.12 26.95 12.88
N LYS A 299 -11.34 26.66 12.40
CA LYS A 299 -12.60 27.12 13.03
C LYS A 299 -12.82 26.40 14.36
N ASN A 300 -12.66 25.08 14.32
CA ASN A 300 -12.83 24.13 15.42
C ASN A 300 -11.62 23.19 15.47
N GLN A 301 -11.62 22.23 16.40
CA GLN A 301 -10.62 21.17 16.38
C GLN A 301 -10.73 20.41 15.04
N ALA A 302 -9.68 20.47 14.22
CA ALA A 302 -9.68 19.94 12.87
C ALA A 302 -9.00 18.57 12.82
N VAL A 303 -9.57 17.63 12.06
CA VAL A 303 -8.94 16.35 11.76
C VAL A 303 -8.00 16.55 10.58
N THR A 304 -6.81 15.99 10.64
CA THR A 304 -5.91 15.97 9.47
C THR A 304 -6.12 14.71 8.66
N TYR A 305 -5.82 14.78 7.37
CA TYR A 305 -6.02 13.69 6.42
C TYR A 305 -4.76 13.45 5.60
N ASN A 306 -4.48 12.16 5.35
CA ASN A 306 -3.56 11.73 4.31
C ASN A 306 -4.37 11.51 3.03
N TYR A 307 -4.07 12.29 1.99
CA TYR A 307 -4.65 12.09 0.66
C TYR A 307 -3.68 11.29 -0.20
N ASN A 308 -4.17 10.20 -0.79
CA ASN A 308 -3.42 9.53 -1.86
C ASN A 308 -3.67 10.24 -3.21
N THR A 309 -2.89 9.86 -4.22
CA THR A 309 -3.01 10.39 -5.59
C THR A 309 -4.38 10.12 -6.24
N ASP A 310 -5.15 9.18 -5.69
CA ASP A 310 -6.47 8.81 -6.19
C ASP A 310 -7.60 9.61 -5.51
N GLY A 311 -7.26 10.61 -4.68
CA GLY A 311 -8.21 11.46 -3.98
C GLY A 311 -8.87 10.81 -2.74
N ASN A 312 -8.42 9.62 -2.32
CA ASN A 312 -8.90 8.99 -1.10
C ASN A 312 -8.28 9.65 0.13
N ALA A 313 -9.14 10.19 0.99
CA ALA A 313 -8.76 10.79 2.27
C ALA A 313 -8.79 9.74 3.38
N THR A 314 -7.65 9.45 3.99
CA THR A 314 -7.60 8.66 5.23
C THR A 314 -7.39 9.62 6.40
N PRO A 315 -8.33 9.74 7.34
CA PRO A 315 -8.12 10.58 8.52
C PRO A 315 -6.92 10.05 9.32
N THR A 316 -6.07 10.95 9.79
CA THR A 316 -5.00 10.60 10.72
C THR A 316 -5.53 10.67 12.16
N ASN A 317 -4.77 10.11 13.11
CA ASN A 317 -5.08 10.25 14.53
C ASN A 317 -4.74 11.65 15.08
N ASN A 318 -4.13 12.51 14.28
CA ASN A 318 -3.72 13.85 14.70
C ASN A 318 -4.88 14.83 14.56
N ARG A 319 -5.00 15.69 15.57
CA ARG A 319 -5.98 16.77 15.60
C ARG A 319 -5.27 18.08 15.82
N ILE A 320 -5.66 19.08 15.04
CA ILE A 320 -5.20 20.45 15.21
C ILE A 320 -6.21 21.16 16.12
N GLY A 321 -5.72 21.90 17.11
CA GLY A 321 -6.56 22.65 18.04
C GLY A 321 -7.43 23.68 17.31
N ALA A 322 -8.54 24.07 17.94
CA ALA A 322 -9.37 25.16 17.41
C ALA A 322 -8.63 26.50 17.43
N LYS A 323 -8.92 27.37 16.46
CA LYS A 323 -8.32 28.72 16.31
C LYS A 323 -6.80 28.72 16.18
N GLN A 324 -6.21 27.61 15.71
CA GLN A 324 -4.79 27.53 15.41
C GLN A 324 -4.51 28.03 14.00
N SER A 325 -3.48 28.87 13.88
CA SER A 325 -2.99 29.38 12.61
C SER A 325 -2.00 28.38 12.01
N LEU A 326 -2.22 28.00 10.76
CA LEU A 326 -1.44 27.00 10.02
C LEU A 326 -0.90 27.60 8.74
N ASN A 327 0.37 27.38 8.47
CA ASN A 327 0.98 27.72 7.19
C ASN A 327 0.91 26.51 6.26
N TYR A 328 0.11 26.61 5.21
CA TYR A 328 0.01 25.57 4.18
C TYR A 328 1.04 25.82 3.07
N VAL A 329 1.43 24.77 2.36
CA VAL A 329 2.38 24.76 1.25
C VAL A 329 1.82 24.05 0.00
N ALA A 330 0.63 23.48 0.10
CA ALA A 330 -0.16 22.98 -1.01
C ALA A 330 -1.66 23.16 -0.75
N VAL A 331 -2.44 23.06 -1.82
CA VAL A 331 -3.89 22.93 -1.78
C VAL A 331 -4.32 21.75 -2.64
N LEU A 332 -5.40 21.08 -2.26
CA LEU A 332 -6.13 20.17 -3.13
C LEU A 332 -7.26 20.95 -3.78
N GLN A 333 -7.26 21.02 -5.10
CA GLN A 333 -8.32 21.64 -5.88
C GLN A 333 -9.19 20.58 -6.55
N ASP A 334 -10.49 20.82 -6.61
CA ASP A 334 -11.38 20.00 -7.44
C ASP A 334 -11.22 20.31 -8.94
N ALA A 335 -12.01 19.67 -9.79
CA ALA A 335 -11.97 19.89 -11.24
C ALA A 335 -12.37 21.33 -11.67
N ASN A 336 -13.00 22.11 -10.79
CA ASN A 336 -13.39 23.49 -11.03
C ASN A 336 -12.36 24.49 -10.48
N GLY A 337 -11.28 24.02 -9.84
CA GLY A 337 -10.27 24.86 -9.19
C GLY A 337 -10.66 25.32 -7.78
N GLU A 338 -11.78 24.86 -7.21
CA GLU A 338 -12.13 25.21 -5.83
C GLU A 338 -11.23 24.47 -4.84
N ILE A 339 -10.72 25.20 -3.83
CA ILE A 339 -9.88 24.61 -2.79
C ILE A 339 -10.73 23.72 -1.88
N TYR A 340 -10.39 22.44 -1.88
CA TYR A 340 -11.01 21.41 -1.06
C TYR A 340 -10.25 21.20 0.27
N ALA A 341 -8.93 21.24 0.27
CA ALA A 341 -8.11 21.11 1.48
C ALA A 341 -6.79 21.87 1.38
N TYR A 342 -6.22 22.22 2.53
CA TYR A 342 -4.93 22.89 2.66
C TYR A 342 -3.90 21.92 3.23
N GLY A 343 -2.78 21.72 2.53
CA GLY A 343 -1.71 20.79 2.87
C GLY A 343 -0.55 21.50 3.57
N PHE A 344 -0.09 20.98 4.68
CA PHE A 344 1.01 21.52 5.49
C PHE A 344 2.04 20.44 5.81
N ARG A 345 3.29 20.86 5.99
CA ARG A 345 4.37 19.98 6.47
C ARG A 345 4.21 19.83 7.97
N ASP A 346 3.81 18.64 8.41
CA ASP A 346 3.83 18.30 9.82
C ASP A 346 5.10 17.52 10.12
N THR A 347 6.09 18.20 10.69
CA THR A 347 7.37 17.59 11.09
C THR A 347 7.24 16.65 12.28
N SER A 348 6.09 16.62 12.97
CA SER A 348 5.83 15.69 14.07
C SER A 348 5.27 14.34 13.59
N ILE A 349 4.86 14.25 12.32
CA ILE A 349 4.38 13.03 11.70
C ILE A 349 5.53 12.44 10.88
N ASN A 350 6.12 11.35 11.37
CA ASN A 350 7.06 10.53 10.59
C ASN A 350 6.31 9.91 9.41
N ASN A 351 6.21 10.65 8.30
CA ASN A 351 5.63 10.20 7.05
C ASN A 351 6.66 9.35 6.28
N ASP A 352 7.14 8.27 6.88
CA ASP A 352 7.96 7.23 6.22
C ASP A 352 7.14 6.36 5.25
N ILE A 353 5.96 6.82 4.82
CA ILE A 353 5.16 6.13 3.81
C ILE A 353 5.78 6.46 2.43
N PRO A 354 6.40 5.49 1.74
CA PRO A 354 7.01 5.72 0.44
C PRO A 354 5.98 6.28 -0.55
N GLY A 355 6.31 7.39 -1.21
CA GLY A 355 5.45 8.01 -2.23
C GLY A 355 4.52 9.12 -1.75
N THR A 356 4.55 9.48 -0.46
CA THR A 356 3.90 10.70 0.04
C THR A 356 4.91 11.84 0.14
N ASP A 357 4.52 13.07 -0.19
CA ASP A 357 5.38 14.27 -0.13
C ASP A 357 5.54 14.82 1.31
N GLY A 358 5.13 14.03 2.30
CA GLY A 358 5.12 14.40 3.70
C GLY A 358 4.04 15.41 4.09
N LEU A 359 3.07 15.69 3.22
CA LEU A 359 1.98 16.62 3.52
C LEU A 359 0.81 15.93 4.21
N VAL A 360 0.27 16.61 5.22
CA VAL A 360 -1.05 16.34 5.81
C VAL A 360 -1.98 17.49 5.50
N TYR A 361 -3.27 17.18 5.34
CA TYR A 361 -4.26 18.14 4.86
C TYR A 361 -5.35 18.40 5.91
N VAL A 362 -5.82 19.65 6.01
CA VAL A 362 -7.07 20.02 6.69
C VAL A 362 -8.08 20.48 5.66
N ARG A 363 -9.33 20.04 5.79
CA ARG A 363 -10.41 20.43 4.88
C ARG A 363 -10.63 21.93 4.89
N ALA A 364 -10.90 22.50 3.73
CA ALA A 364 -11.19 23.92 3.58
C ALA A 364 -12.42 24.37 4.38
N SER A 365 -13.39 23.47 4.58
CA SER A 365 -14.56 23.71 5.44
C SER A 365 -14.18 24.00 6.89
N ASP A 366 -13.09 23.41 7.37
CA ASP A 366 -12.70 23.40 8.79
C ASP A 366 -11.81 24.58 9.16
N VAL A 367 -11.47 25.42 8.17
CA VAL A 367 -10.61 26.59 8.33
C VAL A 367 -11.28 27.85 7.79
N THR A 368 -10.81 29.00 8.27
CA THR A 368 -11.00 30.31 7.63
C THR A 368 -9.67 30.74 7.03
N THR A 369 -9.67 31.18 5.78
CA THR A 369 -8.52 31.84 5.19
C THR A 369 -8.33 33.20 5.85
N GLY A 370 -7.14 33.49 6.35
CA GLY A 370 -6.73 34.88 6.48
C GLY A 370 -6.62 35.47 5.07
N ALA A 371 -6.80 36.78 4.91
CA ALA A 371 -6.45 37.42 3.64
C ALA A 371 -5.04 36.97 3.26
N PRO A 372 -4.81 36.46 2.03
CA PRO A 372 -3.51 35.95 1.63
C PRO A 372 -2.48 37.05 1.87
N THR A 373 -1.47 36.75 2.70
CA THR A 373 -0.43 37.73 3.06
C THR A 373 0.59 37.93 1.94
N SER A 374 0.45 37.22 0.81
CA SER A 374 1.14 37.52 -0.44
C SER A 374 0.37 36.90 -1.61
N ASP A 375 -0.05 37.71 -2.58
CA ASP A 375 -0.70 37.28 -3.84
C ASP A 375 0.29 36.59 -4.81
N LEU A 376 1.16 35.72 -4.28
CA LEU A 376 2.16 35.02 -5.08
C LEU A 376 1.59 33.70 -5.61
N THR A 377 1.69 33.53 -6.92
CA THR A 377 1.38 32.26 -7.59
C THR A 377 2.67 31.46 -7.73
N ILE A 378 2.72 30.26 -7.15
CA ILE A 378 3.87 29.37 -7.26
C ILE A 378 3.64 28.39 -8.41
N THR A 379 4.58 28.33 -9.36
CA THR A 379 4.52 27.41 -10.51
C THR A 379 5.69 26.43 -10.46
N VAL A 380 5.42 25.14 -10.65
CA VAL A 380 6.48 24.12 -10.76
C VAL A 380 7.14 24.24 -12.13
N VAL A 381 8.47 24.21 -12.14
CA VAL A 381 9.28 24.22 -13.35
C VAL A 381 9.74 22.79 -13.64
N PRO A 382 9.52 22.25 -14.85
CA PRO A 382 10.07 20.95 -15.22
C PRO A 382 11.59 20.92 -15.07
N ALA A 383 12.13 19.80 -14.60
CA ALA A 383 13.57 19.68 -14.39
C ALA A 383 14.33 19.90 -15.71
N GLY A 384 15.36 20.76 -15.66
CA GLY A 384 16.25 21.05 -16.80
C GLY A 384 15.78 22.19 -17.72
N THR A 385 14.56 22.71 -17.57
CA THR A 385 14.03 23.72 -18.52
C THR A 385 14.36 25.16 -18.16
N LEU A 386 14.79 25.42 -16.91
CA LEU A 386 15.14 26.76 -16.46
C LEU A 386 16.32 26.71 -15.50
N THR A 387 17.28 27.60 -15.73
CA THR A 387 18.39 27.84 -14.82
C THR A 387 18.50 29.32 -14.51
N VAL A 388 19.13 29.64 -13.40
CA VAL A 388 19.50 31.01 -13.05
C VAL A 388 20.99 31.08 -12.74
N ASP A 389 21.62 32.18 -13.16
CA ASP A 389 23.03 32.45 -12.95
C ASP A 389 23.22 33.49 -11.83
N SER A 390 23.95 33.08 -10.80
CA SER A 390 24.34 33.90 -9.65
C SER A 390 25.60 34.75 -9.90
N GLY A 391 26.31 34.51 -11.00
CA GLY A 391 27.57 35.15 -11.38
C GLY A 391 28.69 34.85 -10.40
N LYS A 392 28.68 33.67 -9.77
CA LYS A 392 29.57 33.28 -8.66
C LYS A 392 29.50 34.23 -7.46
N LYS A 393 28.36 34.88 -7.24
CA LYS A 393 28.12 35.75 -6.09
C LYS A 393 27.42 34.98 -4.98
N ALA A 394 27.73 35.33 -3.74
CA ALA A 394 27.03 34.81 -2.57
C ALA A 394 25.62 35.43 -2.47
N VAL A 395 24.67 34.94 -3.28
CA VAL A 395 23.28 35.39 -3.30
C VAL A 395 22.55 34.86 -2.07
N LYS A 396 21.76 35.71 -1.41
CA LYS A 396 21.00 35.35 -0.20
C LYS A 396 19.89 34.35 -0.50
N VAL A 397 19.73 33.37 0.39
CA VAL A 397 18.66 32.36 0.34
C VAL A 397 17.58 32.68 1.39
N TYR A 398 16.32 32.39 1.05
CA TYR A 398 15.14 32.63 1.87
C TYR A 398 14.34 31.33 2.05
N ASP A 399 13.67 31.21 3.18
CA ASP A 399 12.81 30.07 3.51
C ASP A 399 11.39 30.20 2.95
N ASP A 400 11.07 31.30 2.28
CA ASP A 400 9.77 31.59 1.71
C ASP A 400 9.83 32.25 0.33
N ALA A 401 8.82 31.96 -0.50
CA ALA A 401 8.71 32.48 -1.87
C ALA A 401 8.54 34.01 -1.96
N ALA A 402 8.03 34.63 -0.90
CA ALA A 402 7.95 36.09 -0.81
C ALA A 402 9.30 36.73 -0.46
N THR A 403 10.33 35.92 -0.16
CA THR A 403 11.68 36.37 0.20
C THR A 403 11.68 37.34 1.39
N THR A 404 10.83 37.05 2.39
CA THR A 404 10.68 37.85 3.61
C THR A 404 11.36 37.21 4.82
N LYS A 405 11.63 35.90 4.77
CA LYS A 405 12.28 35.11 5.80
C LYS A 405 13.67 34.70 5.33
N ASP A 406 14.65 35.51 5.66
CA ASP A 406 16.07 35.21 5.42
C ASP A 406 16.46 33.92 6.15
N SER A 407 17.03 32.96 5.44
CA SER A 407 17.46 31.69 6.03
C SER A 407 18.83 31.79 6.73
N GLY A 408 19.56 32.89 6.50
CA GLY A 408 20.95 33.07 6.93
C GLY A 408 21.98 32.37 6.04
N ALA A 409 21.53 31.63 5.01
CA ALA A 409 22.41 30.99 4.03
C ALA A 409 22.62 31.86 2.77
N THR A 410 23.70 31.56 2.04
CA THR A 410 23.96 32.12 0.72
C THR A 410 24.31 31.00 -0.26
N LEU A 411 24.08 31.24 -1.56
CA LEU A 411 24.55 30.37 -2.62
C LEU A 411 26.08 30.24 -2.59
N SER A 412 26.57 29.07 -2.99
CA SER A 412 28.01 28.83 -3.13
C SER A 412 28.59 29.68 -4.25
N THR A 413 29.79 30.22 -4.05
CA THR A 413 30.52 30.96 -5.10
C THR A 413 31.30 30.05 -6.05
N ASP A 414 31.36 28.74 -5.77
CA ASP A 414 32.03 27.77 -6.64
C ASP A 414 31.20 27.42 -7.88
N HIS A 415 29.91 27.77 -7.87
CA HIS A 415 28.95 27.56 -8.96
C HIS A 415 28.35 28.91 -9.36
N ASP A 416 28.13 29.08 -10.66
CA ASP A 416 27.40 30.22 -11.25
C ASP A 416 25.95 29.83 -11.53
N THR A 417 25.73 28.70 -12.19
CA THR A 417 24.42 28.25 -12.64
C THR A 417 23.69 27.33 -11.64
N TRP A 418 22.40 27.56 -11.45
CA TRP A 418 21.52 26.82 -10.53
C TRP A 418 20.23 26.40 -11.23
N THR A 419 19.83 25.13 -11.09
CA THR A 419 18.55 24.64 -11.62
C THR A 419 17.38 25.18 -10.82
N VAL A 420 16.35 25.67 -11.50
CA VAL A 420 15.11 26.13 -10.87
C VAL A 420 14.10 24.98 -10.82
N THR A 421 13.48 24.78 -9.65
CA THR A 421 12.42 23.79 -9.44
C THR A 421 11.03 24.43 -9.36
N ARG A 422 10.92 25.68 -8.89
CA ARG A 422 9.67 26.46 -8.84
C ARG A 422 9.92 27.94 -9.06
N THR A 423 8.93 28.66 -9.56
CA THR A 423 8.92 30.13 -9.66
C THR A 423 7.82 30.71 -8.77
N ALA A 424 8.07 31.86 -8.18
CA ALA A 424 7.06 32.68 -7.52
C ALA A 424 6.73 33.87 -8.39
N LYS A 425 5.47 34.03 -8.78
CA LYS A 425 4.99 35.14 -9.60
C LYS A 425 4.10 36.06 -8.79
N ASP A 426 4.24 37.37 -8.96
CA ASP A 426 3.31 38.34 -8.40
C ASP A 426 1.93 38.31 -9.07
N LYS A 427 1.01 39.14 -8.59
CA LYS A 427 -0.36 39.27 -9.12
C LYS A 427 -0.42 39.64 -10.60
N ASP A 428 0.65 40.23 -11.15
CA ASP A 428 0.77 40.65 -12.55
C ASP A 428 1.45 39.56 -13.41
N GLY A 429 1.80 38.42 -12.81
CA GLY A 429 2.44 37.28 -13.46
C GLY A 429 3.96 37.39 -13.59
N LYS A 430 4.58 38.43 -13.02
CA LYS A 430 6.03 38.64 -13.08
C LYS A 430 6.73 37.75 -12.05
N VAL A 431 7.80 37.06 -12.47
CA VAL A 431 8.62 36.25 -11.56
C VAL A 431 9.37 37.16 -10.59
N VAL A 432 9.20 36.92 -9.30
CA VAL A 432 9.83 37.68 -8.21
C VAL A 432 10.83 36.85 -7.40
N ALA A 433 10.73 35.52 -7.45
CA ALA A 433 11.69 34.61 -6.83
C ALA A 433 11.75 33.25 -7.54
N TYR A 434 12.88 32.57 -7.39
CA TYR A 434 13.13 31.22 -7.88
C TYR A 434 13.43 30.29 -6.71
N ASP A 435 12.85 29.09 -6.70
CA ASP A 435 13.22 28.01 -5.78
C ASP A 435 14.23 27.10 -6.45
N LEU A 436 15.40 26.98 -5.84
CA LEU A 436 16.50 26.14 -6.33
C LEU A 436 16.41 24.69 -5.82
N GLY A 437 15.32 24.36 -5.13
CA GLY A 437 15.07 23.05 -4.52
C GLY A 437 15.10 23.14 -3.00
N ASN A 438 14.46 22.16 -2.34
CA ASN A 438 14.37 22.10 -0.88
C ASN A 438 13.85 23.40 -0.22
N ASN A 439 13.01 24.16 -0.94
CA ASN A 439 12.45 25.42 -0.47
C ASN A 439 13.51 26.50 -0.21
N GLN A 440 14.58 26.50 -1.02
CA GLN A 440 15.65 27.49 -1.03
C GLN A 440 15.33 28.56 -2.07
N TRP A 441 14.70 29.65 -1.61
CA TRP A 441 14.25 30.71 -2.49
C TRP A 441 15.32 31.79 -2.66
N VAL A 442 15.50 32.29 -3.88
CA VAL A 442 16.34 33.46 -4.18
C VAL A 442 15.52 34.52 -4.91
N LYS A 443 15.81 35.80 -4.66
CA LYS A 443 15.11 36.90 -5.34
C LYS A 443 15.46 36.91 -6.82
N ALA A 444 14.46 37.11 -7.67
CA ALA A 444 14.67 37.12 -9.12
C ALA A 444 15.59 38.25 -9.57
N GLY A 445 15.60 39.39 -8.86
CA GLY A 445 16.51 40.50 -9.15
C GLY A 445 17.97 40.28 -8.74
N ASP A 446 18.27 39.23 -7.97
CA ASP A 446 19.62 38.93 -7.49
C ASP A 446 20.35 37.89 -8.36
N VAL A 447 19.67 37.33 -9.37
CA VAL A 447 20.17 36.33 -10.31
C VAL A 447 19.77 36.69 -11.74
N THR A 448 20.44 36.09 -12.74
CA THR A 448 20.08 36.27 -14.16
C THR A 448 19.43 35.02 -14.69
N GLU A 449 18.27 35.15 -15.32
CA GLU A 449 17.58 34.00 -15.91
C GLU A 449 18.29 33.52 -17.19
N HIS A 450 18.55 32.22 -17.26
CA HIS A 450 18.99 31.54 -18.48
C HIS A 450 17.91 30.52 -18.84
N GLU A 451 17.06 30.89 -19.80
CA GLU A 451 16.24 29.93 -20.52
C GLU A 451 17.16 28.92 -21.20
N ALA A 452 16.84 27.63 -21.09
CA ALA A 452 17.57 26.59 -21.81
C ALA A 452 17.57 26.91 -23.32
N GLU A 453 18.73 26.71 -23.97
CA GLU A 453 18.80 26.82 -25.44
C GLU A 453 17.75 25.88 -26.05
N LYS A 454 16.78 26.46 -26.75
CA LYS A 454 15.79 25.67 -27.47
C LYS A 454 16.44 25.18 -28.77
N TYR A 455 16.56 23.88 -28.90
CA TYR A 455 17.05 23.26 -30.12
C TYR A 455 15.91 23.11 -31.15
N GLU A 456 16.21 23.41 -32.41
CA GLU A 456 15.29 23.11 -33.52
C GLU A 456 15.33 21.61 -33.81
N VAL A 457 14.19 20.93 -33.67
CA VAL A 457 14.06 19.51 -33.97
C VAL A 457 13.53 19.32 -35.38
N SER A 458 14.26 18.56 -36.19
CA SER A 458 13.90 18.23 -37.57
C SER A 458 14.08 16.73 -37.86
N ASP A 459 13.34 16.22 -38.84
CA ASP A 459 13.44 14.82 -39.25
C ASP A 459 14.75 14.55 -40.01
N MET A 460 15.35 13.39 -39.76
CA MET A 460 16.51 12.91 -40.49
C MET A 460 16.08 12.09 -41.72
N PRO A 461 16.91 12.03 -42.78
CA PRO A 461 16.67 11.12 -43.90
C PRO A 461 16.47 9.68 -43.43
N LYS A 462 15.49 8.99 -44.01
CA LYS A 462 15.15 7.62 -43.62
C LYS A 462 16.35 6.68 -43.78
N GLY A 463 16.66 5.94 -42.73
CA GLY A 463 17.78 5.00 -42.71
C GLY A 463 19.15 5.65 -42.47
N THR A 464 19.19 6.88 -41.94
CA THR A 464 20.45 7.46 -41.48
C THR A 464 21.01 6.64 -40.33
N ALA A 465 22.23 6.14 -40.48
CA ALA A 465 22.94 5.44 -39.43
C ALA A 465 23.93 6.35 -38.70
N LEU A 466 24.08 6.10 -37.40
CA LEU A 466 25.05 6.73 -36.52
C LEU A 466 25.87 5.65 -35.81
N TYR A 467 27.14 5.96 -35.56
CA TYR A 467 28.10 5.03 -34.97
C TYR A 467 28.52 5.48 -33.58
N SER A 468 28.33 4.61 -32.60
CA SER A 468 28.68 4.88 -31.19
C SER A 468 30.14 4.55 -30.85
N SER A 469 30.86 3.87 -31.74
CA SER A 469 32.14 3.23 -31.50
C SER A 469 32.10 2.25 -30.31
N PHE A 470 31.00 1.49 -30.19
CA PHE A 470 30.71 0.59 -29.06
C PHE A 470 30.74 1.28 -27.68
N ARG A 471 30.58 2.61 -27.62
CA ARG A 471 30.59 3.38 -26.37
C ARG A 471 29.21 3.38 -25.72
N ALA A 472 29.18 3.30 -24.40
CA ALA A 472 27.96 3.40 -23.60
C ALA A 472 27.49 4.87 -23.45
N ALA A 473 27.12 5.52 -24.56
CA ALA A 473 26.62 6.89 -24.57
C ALA A 473 25.30 7.01 -23.77
N ALA A 474 25.07 8.15 -23.13
CA ALA A 474 23.85 8.38 -22.34
C ALA A 474 22.63 8.59 -23.26
N ILE A 475 21.50 8.01 -22.86
CA ILE A 475 20.19 8.24 -23.48
C ILE A 475 19.42 9.24 -22.61
N TYR A 476 18.73 10.17 -23.26
CA TYR A 476 17.93 11.23 -22.65
C TYR A 476 16.49 11.17 -23.16
N SER A 477 15.53 11.64 -22.36
CA SER A 477 14.12 11.76 -22.75
C SER A 477 13.77 13.09 -23.43
N ASP A 478 14.73 13.96 -23.64
CA ASP A 478 14.54 15.31 -24.18
C ASP A 478 15.68 15.70 -25.15
N PRO A 479 15.38 16.48 -26.21
CA PRO A 479 16.37 16.91 -27.19
C PRO A 479 17.46 17.83 -26.62
N GLU A 480 17.18 18.51 -25.51
CA GLU A 480 18.15 19.34 -24.78
C GLU A 480 19.19 18.49 -24.02
N THR A 481 18.94 17.18 -23.86
CA THR A 481 19.79 16.23 -23.16
C THR A 481 19.97 16.54 -21.67
N THR A 482 18.89 16.96 -21.01
CA THR A 482 18.87 17.31 -19.58
C THR A 482 18.36 16.17 -18.68
N GLN A 483 17.59 15.23 -19.24
CA GLN A 483 16.94 14.14 -18.49
C GLN A 483 17.47 12.77 -18.93
N ALA A 484 18.62 12.37 -18.38
CA ALA A 484 19.20 11.06 -18.67
C ALA A 484 18.32 9.92 -18.13
N ASN A 485 18.03 8.91 -18.96
CA ASN A 485 17.16 7.79 -18.64
C ASN A 485 17.73 6.42 -19.04
N GLY A 486 18.95 6.36 -19.58
CA GLY A 486 19.58 5.11 -19.97
C GLY A 486 20.96 5.26 -20.57
N LYS A 487 21.49 4.17 -21.12
CA LYS A 487 22.73 4.14 -21.91
C LYS A 487 22.59 3.22 -23.11
N LEU A 488 23.31 3.53 -24.18
CA LEU A 488 23.43 2.65 -25.34
C LEU A 488 24.10 1.33 -24.96
N ASN A 489 23.66 0.26 -25.60
CA ASN A 489 24.21 -1.08 -25.44
C ASN A 489 25.53 -1.19 -26.24
N THR A 490 26.62 -1.57 -25.56
CA THR A 490 27.96 -1.66 -26.14
C THR A 490 28.19 -2.90 -27.02
N SER A 491 27.22 -3.79 -27.14
CA SER A 491 27.26 -4.92 -28.09
C SER A 491 26.89 -4.49 -29.51
N TYR A 492 26.32 -3.30 -29.68
CA TYR A 492 25.96 -2.73 -30.96
C TYR A 492 26.73 -1.44 -31.19
N ASP A 493 27.02 -1.15 -32.46
CA ASP A 493 27.75 0.05 -32.84
C ASP A 493 26.94 0.99 -33.73
N GLU A 494 26.09 0.41 -34.58
CA GLU A 494 25.27 1.12 -35.56
C GLU A 494 23.85 1.34 -35.02
N TRP A 495 23.38 2.58 -35.13
CA TRP A 495 22.09 3.04 -34.63
C TRP A 495 21.35 3.82 -35.71
N THR A 496 20.04 3.61 -35.85
CA THR A 496 19.24 4.40 -36.79
C THR A 496 18.78 5.70 -36.13
N ALA A 497 19.06 6.84 -36.78
CA ALA A 497 18.58 8.15 -36.35
C ALA A 497 17.30 8.53 -37.10
N PHE A 498 16.33 9.07 -36.37
CA PHE A 498 15.03 9.50 -36.89
C PHE A 498 14.89 11.03 -36.89
N LYS A 499 15.48 11.71 -35.92
CA LYS A 499 15.46 13.17 -35.80
C LYS A 499 16.80 13.72 -35.34
N VAL A 500 17.00 15.00 -35.54
CA VAL A 500 18.16 15.76 -35.04
C VAL A 500 17.67 17.04 -34.38
N ALA A 501 18.23 17.34 -33.20
CA ALA A 501 18.10 18.61 -32.51
C ALA A 501 19.32 19.47 -32.86
N LYS A 502 19.09 20.68 -33.38
CA LYS A 502 20.14 21.61 -33.80
C LYS A 502 20.09 22.91 -33.01
N ASP A 503 21.26 23.48 -32.75
CA ASP A 503 21.34 24.82 -32.15
C ASP A 503 20.98 25.91 -33.17
N ALA A 504 21.05 27.18 -32.73
CA ALA A 504 20.74 28.33 -33.57
C ALA A 504 21.68 28.48 -34.79
N ASP A 505 22.87 27.89 -34.73
CA ASP A 505 23.85 27.88 -35.83
C ASP A 505 23.67 26.68 -36.77
N GLY A 506 22.70 25.80 -36.49
CA GLY A 506 22.40 24.60 -37.26
C GLY A 506 23.31 23.41 -36.96
N VAL A 507 24.14 23.49 -35.92
CA VAL A 507 25.02 22.39 -35.48
C VAL A 507 24.19 21.37 -34.70
N ALA A 508 24.39 20.09 -34.99
CA ALA A 508 23.69 19.02 -34.31
C ALA A 508 24.12 18.93 -32.84
N HIS A 509 23.15 19.02 -31.93
CA HIS A 509 23.32 18.84 -30.48
C HIS A 509 23.00 17.41 -30.06
N ALA A 510 21.92 16.84 -30.58
CA ALA A 510 21.48 15.49 -30.24
C ALA A 510 20.74 14.82 -31.41
N TYR A 511 20.71 13.48 -31.39
CA TYR A 511 19.96 12.65 -32.33
C TYR A 511 18.93 11.80 -31.59
N ASP A 512 17.71 11.73 -32.13
CA ASP A 512 16.67 10.81 -31.66
C ASP A 512 16.85 9.46 -32.36
N LEU A 513 17.09 8.41 -31.57
CA LEU A 513 17.25 7.04 -32.03
C LEU A 513 15.91 6.26 -32.03
N GLY A 514 14.80 6.95 -31.78
CA GLY A 514 13.45 6.42 -31.80
C GLY A 514 12.82 6.39 -30.41
N ASN A 515 11.48 6.45 -30.34
CA ASN A 515 10.73 6.49 -29.08
C ASN A 515 11.19 7.62 -28.13
N ASN A 516 11.59 8.77 -28.68
CA ASN A 516 12.05 9.93 -27.92
C ASN A 516 13.29 9.59 -27.05
N GLN A 517 14.25 8.88 -27.65
CA GLN A 517 15.51 8.48 -27.04
C GLN A 517 16.64 9.28 -27.66
N TRP A 518 17.03 10.35 -26.98
CA TRP A 518 18.01 11.30 -27.47
C TRP A 518 19.41 10.93 -27.02
N VAL A 519 20.40 11.06 -27.90
CA VAL A 519 21.82 10.88 -27.58
C VAL A 519 22.58 12.08 -28.10
N LYS A 520 23.54 12.59 -27.31
CA LYS A 520 24.38 13.74 -27.70
C LYS A 520 25.11 13.45 -29.00
N ALA A 521 25.09 14.41 -29.91
CA ALA A 521 25.76 14.31 -31.20
C ALA A 521 27.27 14.11 -31.06
N SER A 522 27.89 14.67 -30.02
CA SER A 522 29.32 14.47 -29.70
C SER A 522 29.70 13.01 -29.37
N ASP A 523 28.72 12.19 -28.98
CA ASP A 523 28.93 10.79 -28.63
C ASP A 523 28.73 9.84 -29.82
N LEU A 524 28.32 10.36 -30.98
CA LEU A 524 28.02 9.61 -32.18
C LEU A 524 28.82 10.14 -33.38
N ALA A 525 29.01 9.29 -34.39
CA ALA A 525 29.63 9.68 -35.65
C ALA A 525 28.73 9.31 -36.84
N LEU A 526 28.62 10.18 -37.83
CA LEU A 526 27.92 9.89 -39.10
C LEU A 526 28.76 9.01 -40.04
N VAL A 527 30.06 8.94 -39.81
CA VAL A 527 31.01 8.19 -40.61
C VAL A 527 31.83 7.32 -39.68
N LYS A 528 32.05 6.07 -40.06
CA LYS A 528 32.90 5.13 -39.33
C LYS A 528 34.08 4.73 -40.19
N ASP A 529 35.28 4.75 -39.61
CA ASP A 529 36.47 4.22 -40.25
C ASP A 529 36.31 2.72 -40.52
N LEU A 530 36.63 2.32 -41.74
CA LEU A 530 36.47 0.95 -42.22
C LEU A 530 37.66 0.59 -43.12
N GLY A 531 38.30 -0.55 -42.85
CA GLY A 531 39.40 -1.08 -43.66
C GLY A 531 38.90 -1.97 -44.81
N GLY A 532 39.80 -2.74 -45.42
CA GLY A 532 39.45 -3.74 -46.43
C GLY A 532 39.55 -3.24 -47.88
N THR A 533 39.02 -4.05 -48.80
CA THR A 533 38.98 -3.77 -50.24
C THR A 533 37.59 -3.95 -50.81
N PHE A 534 37.25 -3.18 -51.83
CA PHE A 534 35.97 -3.23 -52.53
C PHE A 534 36.22 -3.49 -54.02
N ASP A 535 35.66 -4.57 -54.56
CA ASP A 535 35.73 -4.89 -55.99
C ASP A 535 34.66 -4.10 -56.75
N ALA A 536 35.09 -3.24 -57.67
CA ALA A 536 34.20 -2.37 -58.43
C ALA A 536 34.53 -2.37 -59.93
N ASN A 537 33.47 -2.37 -60.74
CA ASN A 537 33.57 -2.24 -62.19
C ASN A 537 33.72 -0.77 -62.62
N ALA A 538 34.43 -0.56 -63.73
CA ALA A 538 34.50 0.69 -64.46
C ALA A 538 33.11 1.18 -64.86
N GLY A 539 32.91 2.49 -64.79
CA GLY A 539 31.62 3.13 -65.04
C GLY A 539 30.74 3.28 -63.80
N THR A 540 31.02 2.56 -62.70
CA THR A 540 30.22 2.65 -61.47
C THR A 540 30.25 4.07 -60.89
N PRO A 541 29.09 4.70 -60.58
CA PRO A 541 29.05 6.07 -60.08
C PRO A 541 29.75 6.26 -58.73
N LEU A 542 30.34 7.45 -58.56
CA LEU A 542 30.83 7.94 -57.27
C LEU A 542 30.00 9.14 -56.82
N TYR A 543 29.89 9.30 -55.51
CA TYR A 543 29.07 10.31 -54.84
C TYR A 543 29.85 11.09 -53.79
N ASN A 544 29.35 12.27 -53.41
CA ASN A 544 29.69 12.93 -52.15
C ASN A 544 28.73 12.46 -51.03
N ARG A 545 28.91 12.96 -49.80
CA ARG A 545 28.08 12.59 -48.65
C ARG A 545 26.63 13.07 -48.76
N ASP A 546 26.38 14.11 -49.54
CA ASP A 546 25.04 14.68 -49.78
C ASP A 546 24.27 13.91 -50.87
N GLY A 547 24.87 12.86 -51.44
CA GLY A 547 24.25 12.02 -52.47
C GLY A 547 24.38 12.55 -53.89
N GLU A 548 25.12 13.64 -54.09
CA GLU A 548 25.38 14.18 -55.41
C GLU A 548 26.44 13.36 -56.13
N ARG A 549 26.22 13.07 -57.41
CA ARG A 549 27.18 12.33 -58.23
C ARG A 549 28.38 13.21 -58.54
N THR A 550 29.56 12.74 -58.15
CA THR A 550 30.84 13.44 -58.31
C THR A 550 31.72 12.84 -59.41
N GLY A 551 31.46 11.60 -59.81
CA GLY A 551 32.28 10.93 -60.82
C GLY A 551 31.88 9.49 -61.12
N ARG A 552 32.88 8.70 -61.52
CA ARG A 552 32.78 7.25 -61.75
C ARG A 552 34.12 6.55 -61.56
N ILE A 553 34.08 5.26 -61.31
CA ILE A 553 35.23 4.35 -61.38
C ILE A 553 35.72 4.28 -62.83
N ASN A 554 37.03 4.40 -63.05
CA ASN A 554 37.60 4.43 -64.42
C ASN A 554 38.13 3.07 -64.89
N THR A 555 38.45 2.15 -63.99
CA THR A 555 39.04 0.85 -64.30
C THR A 555 38.51 -0.20 -63.34
N ASP A 556 38.28 -1.43 -63.81
CA ASP A 556 37.87 -2.53 -62.95
C ASP A 556 38.96 -2.85 -61.90
N GLY A 557 38.57 -3.28 -60.71
CA GLY A 557 39.49 -3.89 -59.75
C GLY A 557 39.18 -3.61 -58.29
N LEU A 558 40.13 -3.97 -57.43
CA LEU A 558 40.04 -3.83 -55.97
C LEU A 558 40.49 -2.44 -55.51
N TYR A 559 39.60 -1.74 -54.81
CA TYR A 559 39.83 -0.42 -54.24
C TYR A 559 39.94 -0.49 -52.72
N LYS A 560 40.89 0.22 -52.13
CA LYS A 560 40.99 0.31 -50.67
C LYS A 560 39.78 1.06 -50.10
N VAL A 561 39.17 0.48 -49.07
CA VAL A 561 38.11 1.14 -48.29
C VAL A 561 38.75 1.91 -47.13
N PHE A 562 38.22 3.12 -46.88
CA PHE A 562 38.67 4.00 -45.81
C PHE A 562 37.60 4.22 -44.73
N ALA A 563 36.32 4.19 -45.12
CA ALA A 563 35.21 4.48 -44.22
C ALA A 563 33.89 3.94 -44.77
N VAL A 564 32.86 3.93 -43.93
CA VAL A 564 31.48 3.60 -44.27
C VAL A 564 30.52 4.68 -43.74
N THR A 565 29.45 4.93 -44.50
CA THR A 565 28.36 5.84 -44.18
C THR A 565 27.07 5.33 -44.83
N TYR A 566 25.97 6.06 -44.66
CA TYR A 566 24.76 5.91 -45.46
C TYR A 566 24.51 7.15 -46.31
N ILE A 567 24.11 6.95 -47.56
CA ILE A 567 23.70 7.96 -48.53
C ILE A 567 22.32 7.55 -49.05
N ASP A 568 21.31 8.40 -48.87
CA ASP A 568 19.91 8.12 -49.24
C ASP A 568 19.39 6.76 -48.73
N GLY A 569 19.75 6.42 -47.48
CA GLY A 569 19.37 5.16 -46.84
C GLY A 569 20.07 3.92 -47.38
N LYS A 570 21.09 4.08 -48.24
CA LYS A 570 21.94 2.98 -48.74
C LYS A 570 23.32 3.06 -48.15
N GLN A 571 23.85 1.93 -47.70
CA GLN A 571 25.22 1.84 -47.22
C GLN A 571 26.19 2.20 -48.35
N ALA A 572 27.18 3.04 -48.05
CA ALA A 572 28.19 3.49 -48.97
C ALA A 572 29.58 3.39 -48.33
N VAL A 573 30.57 3.01 -49.13
CA VAL A 573 31.97 2.92 -48.69
C VAL A 573 32.82 3.98 -49.36
N LYS A 574 33.80 4.52 -48.63
CA LYS A 574 34.73 5.56 -49.09
C LYS A 574 35.94 4.92 -49.74
N LEU A 575 36.21 5.26 -50.99
CA LEU A 575 37.35 4.74 -51.76
C LEU A 575 38.50 5.75 -51.92
N GLY A 576 38.34 6.97 -51.40
CA GLY A 576 39.34 8.02 -51.49
C GLY A 576 38.96 9.26 -50.69
N ASN A 577 38.77 10.40 -51.36
CA ASN A 577 38.37 11.66 -50.72
C ASN A 577 36.84 11.76 -50.49
N ASP A 578 36.37 12.90 -49.97
CA ASP A 578 34.94 13.11 -49.62
C ASP A 578 33.98 13.10 -50.80
N ASN A 579 34.50 13.13 -52.03
CA ASN A 579 33.77 13.00 -53.28
C ASN A 579 33.89 11.61 -53.91
N GLN A 580 34.35 10.60 -53.16
CA GLN A 580 34.61 9.25 -53.69
C GLN A 580 33.94 8.18 -52.83
N TRP A 581 32.62 8.31 -52.66
CA TRP A 581 31.77 7.29 -52.05
C TRP A 581 31.11 6.42 -53.12
N ILE A 582 31.06 5.12 -52.90
CA ILE A 582 30.36 4.16 -53.76
C ILE A 582 29.27 3.45 -52.94
N ILE A 583 28.09 3.26 -53.52
CA ILE A 583 27.02 2.50 -52.86
C ILE A 583 27.46 1.03 -52.79
N ALA A 584 27.42 0.44 -51.60
CA ALA A 584 27.98 -0.89 -51.32
C ALA A 584 27.36 -1.99 -52.18
N SER A 585 26.09 -1.86 -52.58
CA SER A 585 25.42 -2.82 -53.47
C SER A 585 25.91 -2.81 -54.92
N ALA A 586 26.84 -1.92 -55.28
CA ALA A 586 27.39 -1.81 -56.64
C ALA A 586 28.64 -2.68 -56.86
N GLY A 587 29.06 -3.45 -55.86
CA GLY A 587 30.24 -4.31 -55.89
C GLY A 587 30.32 -5.21 -54.67
N ASP A 588 31.48 -5.83 -54.46
CA ASP A 588 31.71 -6.79 -53.38
C ASP A 588 32.75 -6.26 -52.38
N TYR A 589 32.42 -6.28 -51.10
CA TYR A 589 33.30 -5.83 -50.02
C TYR A 589 34.02 -7.01 -49.35
N TYR A 590 35.33 -6.86 -49.16
CA TYR A 590 36.21 -7.81 -48.48
C TYR A 590 36.87 -7.12 -47.27
N PRO A 591 36.44 -7.42 -46.03
CA PRO A 591 36.89 -6.74 -44.81
C PRO A 591 38.36 -6.97 -44.44
#